data_AF-R6YRX1-F1
#
_entry.id   AF-R6YRX1-F1
#
_cell.length_a   1.000
_cell.length_b   1.000
_cell.length_c   1.000
_cell.angle_alpha   90.00
_cell.angle_beta   90.00
_cell.angle_gamma   90.00
#
_symmetry.space_group_name_H-M   'P 1'
#
loop_
_entity.id
_entity.type
_entity.pdbx_description
1 polymer ?
#
loop_
_entity_poly.entity_id
_entity_poly.type
_entity_poly.pdbx_seq_one_letter_code
_entity_poly.pdbx_strand_id
1 'polypeptide(L)'
;MKAYDVQAKAEVEVTVEDLMKLLDSNRQVDLVFSEPRTDEDGYLTWDRENWLLVKEGKYQRNYFLNGKALYDFTHHNKYDMKNSFFPDQAEKIELN
;
A
#
# COMPACT_ATOMS: atom_id res chain seq x y z
N MET A 1 12.71 6.66 -2.66
CA MET A 1 11.50 7.21 -3.32
C MET A 1 10.93 8.34 -2.48
N LYS A 2 9.95 9.08 -2.99
CA LYS A 2 9.25 10.10 -2.21
C LYS A 2 7.87 9.59 -1.77
N ALA A 3 7.51 9.89 -0.54
CA ALA A 3 6.15 9.71 -0.05
C ALA A 3 5.61 11.05 0.47
N TYR A 4 4.32 11.27 0.32
CA TYR A 4 3.64 12.42 0.88
C TYR A 4 3.07 12.06 2.25
N ASP A 5 3.58 12.70 3.29
CA ASP A 5 3.09 12.58 4.64
C ASP A 5 1.85 13.47 4.83
N VAL A 6 0.68 12.86 4.97
CA VAL A 6 -0.60 13.59 5.05
C VAL A 6 -0.71 14.38 6.36
N GLN A 7 -0.15 13.85 7.45
CA GLN A 7 -0.19 14.49 8.77
C GLN A 7 0.77 15.68 8.83
N ALA A 8 2.00 15.50 8.33
CA ALA A 8 3.01 16.54 8.27
C ALA A 8 2.82 17.54 7.10
N LYS A 9 1.98 17.18 6.11
CA LYS A 9 1.74 17.93 4.86
C LYS A 9 3.04 18.22 4.10
N ALA A 10 3.93 17.22 4.06
CA ALA A 10 5.27 17.36 3.49
C ALA A 10 5.66 16.11 2.70
N GLU A 11 6.51 16.30 1.69
CA GLU A 11 7.21 15.19 1.04
C GLU A 11 8.38 14.74 1.91
N VAL A 12 8.50 13.43 2.07
CA VAL A 12 9.60 12.78 2.78
C VAL A 12 10.29 11.78 1.87
N GLU A 13 11.61 11.69 1.97
CA GLU A 13 12.38 10.63 1.32
C GLU A 13 12.29 9.36 2.16
N VAL A 14 11.94 8.25 1.52
CA VAL A 14 11.76 6.95 2.16
C VAL A 14 12.34 5.84 1.31
N THR A 15 12.77 4.77 1.98
CA THR A 15 13.07 3.47 1.38
C THR A 15 11.91 2.50 1.59
N VAL A 16 11.94 1.34 0.91
CA VAL A 16 10.97 0.26 1.15
C VAL A 16 11.02 -0.20 2.62
N GLU A 17 12.23 -0.25 3.22
CA GLU A 17 12.40 -0.62 4.62
C GLU A 17 11.76 0.41 5.56
N ASP A 18 11.82 1.71 5.23
CA ASP A 18 11.17 2.74 6.04
C ASP A 18 9.66 2.61 5.97
N LEU A 19 9.09 2.35 4.79
CA LEU A 19 7.65 2.08 4.63
C LEU A 19 7.21 0.85 5.45
N MET A 20 8.02 -0.21 5.47
CA MET A 20 7.75 -1.38 6.30
C MET A 20 7.78 -1.06 7.80
N LYS A 21 8.76 -0.26 8.27
CA LYS A 21 8.80 0.20 9.66
C LYS A 21 7.59 1.06 10.02
N LEU A 22 7.11 1.88 9.08
CA LEU A 22 5.89 2.67 9.27
C LEU A 22 4.68 1.74 9.43
N LEU A 23 4.52 0.73 8.57
CA LEU A 23 3.47 -0.28 8.73
C LEU A 23 3.56 -0.98 10.10
N ASP A 24 4.75 -1.43 10.50
CA ASP A 24 4.98 -2.04 11.82
C ASP A 24 4.66 -1.11 13.00
N SER A 25 4.78 0.20 12.80
CA SER A 25 4.37 1.22 13.77
C SER A 25 2.87 1.55 13.74
N ASN A 26 2.07 0.72 13.05
CA ASN A 26 0.63 0.92 12.82
C ASN A 26 0.32 2.20 12.03
N ARG A 27 1.24 2.63 11.17
CA ARG A 27 1.06 3.74 10.24
C ARG A 27 0.73 3.20 8.85
N GLN A 28 -0.36 3.68 8.28
CA GLN A 28 -0.86 3.17 7.02
C GLN A 28 -0.07 3.74 5.84
N VAL A 29 0.19 2.88 4.84
CA VAL A 29 0.88 3.26 3.60
C VAL A 29 -0.04 2.99 2.41
N ASP A 30 -0.35 4.03 1.66
CA ASP A 30 -1.20 3.93 0.48
C ASP A 30 -0.34 4.07 -0.77
N LEU A 31 -0.57 3.17 -1.73
CA LEU A 31 0.07 3.18 -3.04
C LEU A 31 -0.98 3.57 -4.07
N VAL A 32 -0.70 4.60 -4.86
CA VAL A 32 -1.56 5.05 -5.95
C VAL A 32 -0.83 4.84 -7.26
N PHE A 33 -1.49 4.21 -8.22
CA PHE A 33 -0.94 3.86 -9.52
C PHE A 33 -1.45 4.81 -10.60
N SER A 34 -0.61 5.08 -11.59
CA SER A 34 -0.97 5.91 -12.75
C SER A 34 -2.03 5.28 -13.63
N GLU A 35 -2.09 3.95 -13.65
CA GLU A 35 -3.04 3.16 -14.42
C GLU A 35 -3.62 2.04 -13.54
N PRO A 36 -4.90 1.67 -13.74
CA PRO A 36 -5.49 0.53 -13.05
C PRO A 36 -4.74 -0.77 -13.36
N ARG A 37 -4.64 -1.62 -12.35
CA ARG A 37 -4.06 -2.95 -12.40
C ARG A 37 -5.16 -3.98 -12.26
N THR A 38 -4.99 -5.12 -12.91
CA THR A 38 -5.89 -6.26 -12.77
C THR A 38 -5.10 -7.46 -12.26
N ASP A 39 -5.70 -8.27 -11.40
CA ASP A 39 -5.11 -9.53 -10.95
C ASP A 39 -4.97 -10.54 -12.10
N GLU A 40 -4.20 -11.60 -11.88
CA GLU A 40 -3.89 -12.60 -12.91
C GLU A 40 -5.16 -13.30 -13.44
N ASP A 41 -6.17 -13.45 -12.59
CA ASP A 41 -7.42 -14.11 -12.93
C ASP A 41 -8.47 -13.17 -13.59
N GLY A 42 -8.21 -11.86 -13.62
CA GLY A 42 -9.09 -10.89 -14.28
C GLY A 42 -10.31 -10.44 -13.46
N TYR A 43 -10.39 -10.80 -12.18
CA TYR A 43 -11.56 -10.53 -11.32
C TYR A 43 -11.49 -9.21 -10.57
N LEU A 44 -10.28 -8.78 -10.22
CA LEU A 44 -10.06 -7.61 -9.38
C LEU A 44 -9.28 -6.56 -10.14
N THR A 45 -9.83 -5.35 -10.26
CA THR A 45 -9.14 -4.21 -10.88
C THR A 45 -9.08 -3.04 -9.91
N TRP A 46 -7.90 -2.46 -9.71
CA TRP A 46 -7.65 -1.40 -8.73
C TRP A 46 -6.63 -0.37 -9.22
N ASP A 47 -6.77 0.88 -8.79
CA ASP A 47 -5.81 1.96 -9.04
C ASP A 47 -5.13 2.45 -7.76
N ARG A 48 -5.59 2.00 -6.60
CA ARG A 48 -5.00 2.30 -5.30
C ARG A 48 -5.02 1.10 -4.37
N GLU A 49 -3.94 0.94 -3.63
CA GLU A 49 -3.79 -0.01 -2.55
C GLU A 49 -3.62 0.72 -1.23
N ASN A 50 -4.15 0.12 -0.17
CA ASN A 50 -4.06 0.61 1.18
C ASN A 50 -3.51 -0.51 2.06
N TRP A 51 -2.32 -0.27 2.60
CA TRP A 51 -1.60 -1.24 3.41
C TRP A 51 -1.64 -0.83 4.88
N LEU A 52 -2.07 -1.78 5.71
CA LEU A 52 -2.18 -1.59 7.16
C LEU A 52 -1.70 -2.83 7.91
N LEU A 53 -1.27 -2.60 9.16
CA LEU A 53 -0.98 -3.65 10.11
C LEU A 53 -2.29 -4.12 10.78
N VAL A 54 -2.56 -5.42 10.73
CA VAL A 54 -3.71 -6.02 11.44
C VAL A 54 -3.28 -6.51 12.81
N LYS A 55 -2.11 -7.14 12.86
CA LYS A 55 -1.40 -7.57 14.07
C LYS A 55 0.06 -7.80 13.73
N GLU A 56 0.92 -7.95 14.74
CA GLU A 56 2.36 -8.14 14.54
C GLU A 56 2.68 -9.18 13.44
N GLY A 57 3.39 -8.73 12.39
CA GLY A 57 3.78 -9.54 11.25
C GLY A 57 2.64 -9.97 10.32
N LYS A 58 1.43 -9.41 10.45
CA LYS A 58 0.28 -9.63 9.56
C LYS A 58 -0.28 -8.30 9.06
N TYR A 59 -0.39 -8.21 7.74
CA TYR A 59 -0.80 -7.01 7.03
C TYR A 59 -2.05 -7.30 6.21
N GLN A 60 -2.81 -6.25 5.95
CA GLN A 60 -3.95 -6.29 5.05
C GLN A 60 -3.72 -5.28 3.94
N ARG A 61 -3.99 -5.71 2.70
CA ARG A 61 -4.06 -4.86 1.51
C ARG A 61 -5.53 -4.73 1.13
N ASN A 62 -6.06 -3.51 1.24
CA ASN A 62 -7.34 -3.15 0.65
C ASN A 62 -7.13 -2.53 -0.72
N TYR A 63 -8.12 -2.69 -1.58
CA TYR A 63 -8.09 -2.19 -2.95
C TYR A 63 -9.15 -1.13 -3.17
N PHE A 64 -8.82 -0.18 -4.02
CA PHE A 64 -9.69 0.91 -4.43
C PHE A 64 -9.66 1.03 -5.95
N LEU A 65 -10.78 1.44 -6.52
CA LEU A 65 -10.89 1.76 -7.94
C LEU A 65 -11.66 3.07 -8.11
N ASN A 66 -11.06 4.06 -8.77
CA ASN A 66 -11.64 5.38 -9.01
C ASN A 66 -12.19 6.02 -7.72
N GLY A 67 -11.43 5.90 -6.63
CA GLY A 67 -11.79 6.45 -5.31
C GLY A 67 -12.86 5.65 -4.53
N LYS A 68 -13.33 4.52 -5.05
CA LYS A 68 -14.26 3.64 -4.32
C LYS A 68 -13.51 2.45 -3.73
N ALA A 69 -13.75 2.18 -2.45
CA ALA A 69 -13.27 0.96 -1.80
C ALA A 69 -13.92 -0.26 -2.44
N LEU A 70 -13.12 -1.29 -2.71
CA LEU A 70 -13.60 -2.59 -3.17
C LEU A 70 -13.91 -3.49 -1.97
N TYR A 71 -14.76 -4.50 -2.17
CA TYR A 71 -15.13 -5.45 -1.13
C TYR A 71 -14.00 -6.45 -0.85
N ASP A 72 -13.24 -6.79 -1.87
CA ASP A 72 -12.11 -7.71 -1.76
C ASP A 72 -10.91 -7.05 -1.07
N PHE A 73 -10.17 -7.87 -0.33
CA PHE A 73 -8.91 -7.50 0.31
C PHE A 73 -8.06 -8.76 0.46
N THR A 74 -6.75 -8.58 0.67
CA THR A 74 -5.82 -9.70 0.88
C THR A 74 -5.06 -9.55 2.18
N HIS A 75 -4.71 -10.68 2.77
CA HIS A 75 -3.85 -10.74 3.96
C HIS A 75 -2.47 -11.24 3.58
N HIS A 76 -1.46 -10.64 4.19
CA HIS A 76 -0.05 -10.95 3.93
C HIS A 76 0.66 -11.15 5.26
N ASN A 77 1.54 -12.13 5.34
CA ASN A 77 2.48 -12.26 6.45
C ASN A 77 3.81 -11.57 6.09
N LYS A 78 4.71 -11.39 7.08
CA LYS A 78 6.02 -10.74 6.88
C LYS A 78 6.90 -11.32 5.77
N TYR A 79 6.74 -12.59 5.43
CA TYR A 79 7.48 -13.23 4.33
C TYR A 79 6.84 -12.92 2.98
N ASP A 80 5.51 -12.83 2.93
CA ASP A 80 4.75 -12.50 1.72
C ASP A 80 5.03 -11.07 1.25
N MET A 81 5.28 -10.14 2.19
CA MET A 81 5.53 -8.72 1.89
C MET A 81 6.64 -8.53 0.84
N LYS A 82 7.68 -9.38 0.83
CA LYS A 82 8.78 -9.32 -0.15
C LYS A 82 8.33 -9.55 -1.59
N ASN A 83 7.21 -10.26 -1.78
CA ASN A 83 6.67 -10.65 -3.08
C ASN A 83 5.33 -9.96 -3.40
N SER A 84 4.82 -9.13 -2.49
CA SER A 84 3.49 -8.50 -2.63
C SER A 84 3.52 -6.99 -2.51
N PHE A 85 4.47 -6.42 -1.75
CA PHE A 85 4.55 -4.98 -1.47
C PHE A 85 5.60 -4.33 -2.37
N PHE A 86 5.15 -3.69 -3.45
CA PHE A 86 6.01 -3.09 -4.48
C PHE A 86 5.77 -1.57 -4.61
N PRO A 87 6.18 -0.77 -3.61
CA PRO A 87 5.97 0.67 -3.60
C PRO A 87 6.71 1.39 -4.74
N ASP A 88 7.80 0.83 -5.27
CA ASP A 88 8.53 1.37 -6.43
C ASP A 88 7.67 1.45 -7.69
N GLN A 89 6.59 0.66 -7.78
CA GLN A 89 5.69 0.68 -8.92
C GLN A 89 4.56 1.69 -8.76
N ALA A 90 4.46 2.38 -7.62
CA ALA A 90 3.46 3.41 -7.37
C ALA A 90 3.89 4.73 -8.02
N GLU A 91 2.93 5.45 -8.59
CA GLU A 91 3.15 6.84 -9.02
C GLU A 91 3.24 7.76 -7.79
N LYS A 92 2.40 7.48 -6.79
CA LYS A 92 2.34 8.25 -5.55
C LYS A 92 2.21 7.35 -4.34
N ILE A 93 2.92 7.71 -3.27
CA ILE A 93 2.85 7.05 -1.97
C ILE A 93 2.33 8.05 -0.97
N GLU A 94 1.31 7.68 -0.20
CA GLU A 94 0.74 8.51 0.87
C GLU A 94 0.91 7.81 2.22
N LEU A 95 1.41 8.56 3.22
CA LEU A 95 1.53 8.10 4.60
C LEU A 95 0.40 8.70 5.41
N ASN A 96 -0.49 7.86 5.95
CA ASN A 96 -1.69 8.28 6.68
C ASN A 96 -1.52 8.14 8.20
#